data_AF-A0A535IM35-F1
#
_entry.id   AF-A0A535IM35-F1
#
_cell.length_a   1.000
_cell.length_b   1.000
_cell.length_c   1.000
_cell.angle_alpha   90.00
_cell.angle_beta   90.00
_cell.angle_gamma   90.00
#
_symmetry.space_group_name_H-M   'P 1'
#
loop_
_entity.id
_entity.type
_entity.pdbx_description
1 polymer ?
#
loop_
_entity_poly.entity_id
_entity_poly.type
_entity_poly.pdbx_seq_one_letter_code
_entity_poly.pdbx_strand_id
1 'polypeptide(L)'
;WMLQPYASSRDRGMPITSEEEAAGAMRAAAVAGIAATVHAIGDAAVRRALDLMAVLPRVGVPHRIEHFQCVHPDDLDRAAAAGIVVSMQPAHLLTDIPLVERHWGARGRGAYAFETLRRRGTPMVFGSDVPVASIDPREGLYAALERRSDAGGPPGGWRPEEKLSFESALHGYTVGAAH
;
A
#
# COMPACT_ATOMS: atom_id res chain seq x y z
N TRP A 1 2.16 10.04 -6.75
CA TRP A 1 1.40 10.77 -7.78
C TRP A 1 0.36 9.85 -8.41
N MET A 2 -0.58 10.40 -9.17
CA MET A 2 -1.78 9.73 -9.67
C MET A 2 -1.80 9.60 -11.21
N LEU A 3 -2.51 8.60 -11.73
CA LEU A 3 -2.73 8.39 -13.17
C LEU A 3 -3.64 9.48 -13.74
N GLN A 4 -4.66 9.86 -12.97
CA GLN A 4 -5.62 10.91 -13.28
C GLN A 4 -5.52 12.06 -12.25
N PRO A 5 -5.87 13.30 -12.62
CA PRO A 5 -5.83 14.42 -11.68
C PRO A 5 -6.66 14.18 -10.41
N TYR A 6 -6.26 14.79 -9.30
CA TYR A 6 -7.04 14.84 -8.06
C TYR A 6 -8.46 15.37 -8.33
N ALA A 7 -9.43 14.94 -7.53
CA ALA A 7 -10.80 15.40 -7.66
C ALA A 7 -10.83 16.93 -7.52
N SER A 8 -11.53 17.60 -8.44
CA SER A 8 -11.64 19.06 -8.49
C SER A 8 -10.30 19.80 -8.71
N SER A 9 -9.28 19.12 -9.23
CA SER A 9 -7.98 19.71 -9.57
C SER A 9 -7.48 19.23 -10.93
N ARG A 10 -6.49 19.94 -11.51
CA ARG A 10 -5.71 19.50 -12.67
C ARG A 10 -4.41 18.80 -12.27
N ASP A 11 -4.04 18.86 -11.00
CA ASP A 11 -2.80 18.31 -10.46
C ASP A 11 -2.89 16.78 -10.29
N ARG A 12 -1.78 16.08 -10.56
CA ARG A 12 -1.60 14.63 -10.39
C ARG A 12 -0.62 14.30 -9.25
N GLY A 13 -0.07 15.30 -8.57
CA GLY A 13 1.13 15.18 -7.76
C GLY A 13 2.35 14.95 -8.64
N MET A 14 3.47 14.62 -8.01
CA MET A 14 4.74 14.46 -8.71
C MET A 14 5.55 13.25 -8.22
N PRO A 15 6.38 12.64 -9.09
CA PRO A 15 7.44 11.76 -8.64
C PRO A 15 8.49 12.57 -7.88
N ILE A 16 8.97 12.03 -6.75
CA ILE A 16 10.08 12.64 -5.98
C ILE A 16 11.42 12.20 -6.57
N THR A 17 11.51 10.95 -7.00
CA THR A 17 12.68 10.36 -7.66
C THR A 17 12.35 10.10 -9.12
N SER A 18 13.26 10.45 -10.03
CA SER A 18 13.05 10.16 -11.45
C SER A 18 13.02 8.65 -11.72
N GLU A 19 12.44 8.26 -12.85
CA GLU A 19 12.38 6.85 -13.25
C GLU A 19 13.78 6.25 -13.42
N GLU A 20 14.71 7.00 -14.02
CA GLU A 20 16.08 6.56 -14.26
C GLU A 20 16.84 6.35 -12.94
N GLU A 21 16.76 7.31 -12.02
CA GLU A 21 17.39 7.19 -10.69
C GLU A 21 16.81 6.01 -9.91
N ALA A 22 15.47 5.87 -9.90
CA ALA A 22 14.80 4.79 -9.20
C ALA A 22 15.17 3.42 -9.79
N ALA A 23 15.13 3.27 -11.12
CA ALA A 23 15.52 2.04 -11.81
C ALA A 23 17.00 1.69 -11.59
N GLY A 24 17.89 2.68 -11.66
CA GLY A 24 19.31 2.52 -11.44
C GLY A 24 19.62 2.06 -10.01
N ALA A 25 19.04 2.72 -9.01
CA ALA A 25 19.22 2.37 -7.61
C ALA A 25 18.67 0.97 -7.29
N MET A 26 17.45 0.65 -7.73
CA MET A 26 16.85 -0.66 -7.52
C MET A 26 17.66 -1.78 -8.18
N ARG A 27 18.14 -1.57 -9.41
CA ARG A 27 18.99 -2.54 -10.11
C ARG A 27 20.32 -2.74 -9.39
N ALA A 28 20.97 -1.66 -8.95
CA ALA A 28 22.23 -1.74 -8.22
C ALA A 28 22.07 -2.54 -6.92
N ALA A 29 21.00 -2.27 -6.15
CA ALA A 29 20.68 -3.03 -4.94
C ALA A 29 20.46 -4.52 -5.25
N ALA A 30 19.63 -4.82 -6.26
CA ALA A 30 19.28 -6.20 -6.60
C ALA A 30 20.50 -7.00 -7.10
N VAL A 31 21.40 -6.40 -7.89
CA VAL A 31 22.67 -7.01 -8.31
C VAL A 31 23.60 -7.28 -7.13
N ALA A 32 23.57 -6.43 -6.10
CA ALA A 32 24.30 -6.63 -4.86
C ALA A 32 23.62 -7.62 -3.89
N GLY A 33 22.51 -8.25 -4.28
CA GLY A 33 21.75 -9.18 -3.42
C GLY A 33 20.90 -8.49 -2.34
N ILE A 34 20.68 -7.18 -2.45
CA ILE A 34 19.89 -6.37 -1.52
C ILE A 34 18.49 -6.15 -2.10
N ALA A 35 17.45 -6.39 -1.29
CA ALA A 35 16.08 -6.16 -1.71
C ALA A 35 15.79 -4.65 -1.83
N ALA A 36 15.23 -4.23 -2.96
CA ALA A 36 14.67 -2.90 -3.11
C ALA A 36 13.36 -2.73 -2.32
N THR A 37 13.26 -1.60 -1.61
CA THR A 37 12.05 -1.14 -0.92
C THR A 37 11.68 0.25 -1.42
N VAL A 38 10.43 0.44 -1.86
CA VAL A 38 10.02 1.67 -2.56
C VAL A 38 8.73 2.23 -1.97
N HIS A 39 8.74 3.51 -1.63
CA HIS A 39 7.53 4.24 -1.22
C HIS A 39 6.62 4.52 -2.42
N ALA A 40 5.37 4.04 -2.39
CA ALA A 40 4.37 4.34 -3.41
C ALA A 40 2.94 4.39 -2.86
N ILE A 41 2.35 5.60 -2.84
CA ILE A 41 0.97 5.83 -2.38
C ILE A 41 -0.02 5.88 -3.55
N GLY A 42 0.19 6.77 -4.52
CA GLY A 42 -0.77 7.00 -5.60
C GLY A 42 -0.72 5.91 -6.68
N ASP A 43 -1.83 5.71 -7.40
CA ASP A 43 -1.99 4.63 -8.39
C ASP A 43 -0.92 4.64 -9.50
N ALA A 44 -0.48 5.82 -9.96
CA ALA A 44 0.62 5.91 -10.92
C ALA A 44 1.99 5.59 -10.31
N ALA A 45 2.20 5.94 -9.03
CA ALA A 45 3.42 5.57 -8.30
C ALA A 45 3.49 4.06 -8.07
N VAL A 46 2.37 3.46 -7.66
CA VAL A 46 2.24 2.01 -7.47
C VAL A 46 2.50 1.27 -8.78
N ARG A 47 1.83 1.69 -9.87
CA ARG A 47 2.05 1.11 -11.20
C ARG A 47 3.51 1.18 -11.61
N ARG A 48 4.15 2.34 -11.43
CA ARG A 48 5.56 2.51 -11.77
C ARG A 48 6.49 1.62 -10.93
N ALA A 49 6.25 1.53 -9.63
CA ALA A 49 7.04 0.66 -8.77
C ALA A 49 6.91 -0.81 -9.21
N LEU A 50 5.69 -1.26 -9.52
CA LEU A 50 5.44 -2.60 -10.07
C LEU A 50 6.15 -2.84 -11.41
N ASP A 51 6.10 -1.88 -12.34
CA ASP A 51 6.79 -1.97 -13.64
C ASP A 51 8.30 -2.17 -13.45
N LEU A 52 8.92 -1.36 -12.59
CA LEU A 52 10.36 -1.41 -12.35
C LEU A 52 10.79 -2.66 -11.59
N MET A 53 10.04 -3.05 -10.56
CA MET A 53 10.42 -4.15 -9.68
C MET A 53 10.16 -5.53 -10.28
N ALA A 54 9.17 -5.66 -11.18
CA ALA A 54 8.84 -6.93 -11.84
C ALA A 54 9.96 -7.48 -12.74
N VAL A 55 10.90 -6.63 -13.17
CA VAL A 55 12.04 -7.01 -14.03
C VAL A 55 13.37 -7.12 -13.28
N LEU A 56 13.36 -6.90 -11.96
CA LEU A 56 14.57 -7.03 -11.13
C LEU A 56 14.87 -8.52 -10.87
N PRO A 57 16.16 -8.88 -10.72
CA PRO A 57 16.51 -10.23 -10.28
C PRO A 57 15.98 -10.47 -8.88
N ARG A 58 15.43 -11.66 -8.65
CA ARG A 58 15.05 -12.08 -7.30
C ARG A 58 16.31 -12.17 -6.42
N VAL A 59 16.20 -11.69 -5.20
CA VAL A 59 17.22 -11.80 -4.16
C VAL A 59 16.69 -12.62 -2.99
N GLY A 60 17.50 -12.85 -1.95
CA GLY A 60 17.14 -13.74 -0.84
C GLY A 60 15.88 -13.31 -0.07
N VAL A 61 15.60 -12.01 -0.03
CA VAL A 61 14.38 -11.42 0.55
C VAL A 61 13.58 -10.74 -0.57
N PRO A 62 12.23 -10.82 -0.58
CA PRO A 62 11.43 -10.19 -1.62
C PRO A 62 11.61 -8.68 -1.68
N HIS A 63 11.49 -8.15 -2.90
CA HIS A 63 11.27 -6.74 -3.15
C HIS A 63 9.97 -6.26 -2.50
N ARG A 64 9.95 -5.02 -2.01
CA ARG A 64 8.83 -4.50 -1.21
C ARG A 64 8.35 -3.13 -1.68
N ILE A 65 7.03 -2.93 -1.73
CA ILE A 65 6.42 -1.62 -1.93
C ILE A 65 5.79 -1.16 -0.63
N GLU A 66 6.21 -0.01 -0.12
CA GLU A 66 5.65 0.63 1.07
C GLU A 66 4.40 1.43 0.71
N HIS A 67 3.45 1.41 1.64
CA HIS A 67 2.09 1.95 1.60
C HIS A 67 1.16 1.19 0.65
N PHE A 68 1.53 1.08 -0.63
CA PHE A 68 0.71 0.46 -1.68
C PHE A 68 -0.76 0.95 -1.60
N GLN A 69 -0.94 2.24 -1.30
CA GLN A 69 -2.15 2.72 -0.64
C GLN A 69 -3.33 2.88 -1.59
N CYS A 70 -3.10 3.40 -2.80
CA CYS A 70 -4.09 3.57 -3.85
C CYS A 70 -3.69 2.68 -5.03
N VAL A 71 -4.47 1.64 -5.31
CA VAL A 71 -4.14 0.66 -6.35
C VAL A 71 -5.18 0.72 -7.46
N HIS A 72 -4.73 0.85 -8.70
CA HIS A 72 -5.63 0.74 -9.85
C HIS A 72 -6.12 -0.72 -9.99
N PRO A 73 -7.39 -0.96 -10.38
CA PRO A 73 -7.92 -2.32 -10.54
C PRO A 73 -7.04 -3.26 -11.38
N ASP A 74 -6.50 -2.77 -12.49
CA ASP A 74 -5.60 -3.53 -13.38
C ASP A 74 -4.27 -3.94 -12.72
N ASP A 75 -3.90 -3.32 -11.60
CA ASP A 75 -2.62 -3.56 -10.92
C ASP A 75 -2.74 -4.49 -9.70
N LEU A 76 -3.96 -4.93 -9.33
CA LEU A 76 -4.22 -5.69 -8.09
C LEU A 76 -3.52 -7.05 -8.01
N ASP A 77 -3.29 -7.72 -9.15
CA ASP A 77 -2.66 -9.05 -9.20
C ASP A 77 -1.15 -8.99 -9.39
N ARG A 78 -0.61 -7.81 -9.72
CA ARG A 78 0.76 -7.69 -10.23
C ARG A 78 1.81 -7.93 -9.14
N ALA A 79 1.55 -7.51 -7.91
CA ALA A 79 2.46 -7.73 -6.79
C ALA A 79 2.61 -9.24 -6.50
N ALA A 80 1.49 -9.96 -6.40
CA ALA A 80 1.49 -11.42 -6.23
C ALA A 80 2.21 -12.13 -7.38
N ALA A 81 1.91 -11.77 -8.64
CA ALA A 81 2.52 -12.38 -9.82
C ALA A 81 4.05 -12.16 -9.88
N ALA A 82 4.53 -10.99 -9.44
CA ALA A 82 5.95 -10.66 -9.43
C ALA A 82 6.69 -11.20 -8.18
N GLY A 83 5.98 -11.71 -7.17
CA GLY A 83 6.58 -12.06 -5.88
C GLY A 83 7.06 -10.84 -5.08
N ILE A 84 6.36 -9.71 -5.23
CA ILE A 84 6.61 -8.46 -4.51
C ILE A 84 5.73 -8.44 -3.25
N VAL A 85 6.33 -8.07 -2.12
CA VAL A 85 5.62 -7.87 -0.85
C VAL A 85 5.06 -6.44 -0.81
N VAL A 86 3.84 -6.28 -0.30
CA VAL A 86 3.25 -4.95 -0.04
C VAL A 86 3.23 -4.69 1.47
N SER A 87 3.85 -3.60 1.89
CA SER A 87 3.96 -3.18 3.29
C SER A 87 3.04 -2.00 3.54
N MET A 88 1.95 -2.22 4.28
CA MET A 88 0.86 -1.26 4.43
C MET A 88 0.70 -0.82 5.88
N GLN A 89 0.12 0.36 6.10
CA GLN A 89 -0.04 0.95 7.42
C GLN A 89 -1.54 1.12 7.73
N PRO A 90 -2.20 0.11 8.31
CA PRO A 90 -3.62 0.19 8.66
C PRO A 90 -4.01 1.44 9.44
N ALA A 91 -3.17 1.91 10.38
CA ALA A 91 -3.49 3.08 11.21
C ALA A 91 -3.68 4.37 10.40
N HIS A 92 -3.03 4.53 9.24
CA HIS A 92 -3.20 5.71 8.40
C HIS A 92 -4.65 5.87 7.90
N LEU A 93 -5.39 4.76 7.77
CA LEU A 93 -6.79 4.75 7.37
C LEU A 93 -7.66 5.62 8.30
N LEU A 94 -7.34 5.67 9.60
CA LEU A 94 -8.12 6.40 10.61
C LEU A 94 -8.20 7.91 10.29
N THR A 95 -7.14 8.48 9.72
CA THR A 95 -7.08 9.90 9.33
C THR A 95 -7.31 10.13 7.84
N ASP A 96 -7.04 9.12 7.00
CA ASP A 96 -7.05 9.28 5.55
C ASP A 96 -8.44 9.19 4.91
N ILE A 97 -9.41 8.50 5.53
CA ILE A 97 -10.75 8.31 4.95
C ILE A 97 -11.36 9.64 4.43
N PRO A 98 -11.42 10.73 5.22
CA PRO A 98 -11.96 12.00 4.73
C PRO A 98 -11.17 12.58 3.55
N LEU A 99 -9.83 12.40 3.53
CA LEU A 99 -8.97 12.88 2.45
C LEU A 99 -9.19 12.09 1.16
N VAL A 100 -9.31 10.77 1.26
CA VAL A 100 -9.60 9.87 0.12
C VAL A 100 -10.94 10.24 -0.50
N GLU A 101 -12.00 10.34 0.32
CA GLU A 101 -13.34 10.67 -0.17
C GLU A 101 -13.38 12.07 -0.82
N ARG A 102 -12.63 13.03 -0.28
CA ARG A 102 -12.57 14.40 -0.83
C ARG A 102 -11.75 14.50 -2.12
N HIS A 103 -10.60 13.84 -2.20
CA HIS A 103 -9.59 14.13 -3.22
C HIS A 103 -9.40 13.03 -4.27
N TRP A 104 -9.81 11.79 -3.98
CA TRP A 104 -9.50 10.66 -4.88
C TRP A 104 -10.67 10.30 -5.80
N GLY A 105 -11.90 10.71 -5.50
CA GLY A 105 -13.04 10.41 -6.36
C GLY A 105 -13.17 8.89 -6.61
N ALA A 106 -13.44 8.48 -7.85
CA ALA A 106 -13.68 7.06 -8.17
C ALA A 106 -12.50 6.13 -7.83
N ARG A 107 -11.25 6.60 -7.91
CA ARG A 107 -10.06 5.79 -7.60
C ARG A 107 -9.91 5.50 -6.10
N GLY A 108 -10.60 6.25 -5.24
CA GLY A 108 -10.70 5.97 -3.81
C GLY A 108 -11.28 4.57 -3.49
N ARG A 109 -11.90 3.90 -4.47
CA ARG A 109 -12.28 2.48 -4.36
C ARG A 109 -11.09 1.53 -4.24
N GLY A 110 -9.94 1.88 -4.81
CA GLY A 110 -8.71 1.10 -4.73
C GLY A 110 -7.85 1.43 -3.50
N ALA A 111 -8.37 2.25 -2.58
CA ALA A 111 -7.63 2.67 -1.41
C ALA A 111 -7.72 1.64 -0.28
N TYR A 112 -6.57 1.26 0.30
CA TYR A 112 -6.49 0.30 1.42
C TYR A 112 -7.23 -1.01 1.14
N ALA A 113 -6.96 -1.62 -0.02
CA ALA A 113 -7.63 -2.82 -0.56
C ALA A 113 -7.16 -4.13 0.11
N PHE A 114 -7.16 -4.18 1.45
CA PHE A 114 -6.55 -5.24 2.25
C PHE A 114 -7.12 -6.64 1.97
N GLU A 115 -8.44 -6.79 2.00
CA GLU A 115 -9.07 -8.10 1.82
C GLU A 115 -8.99 -8.54 0.36
N THR A 116 -9.12 -7.59 -0.57
CA THR A 116 -8.94 -7.86 -2.00
C THR A 116 -7.53 -8.36 -2.30
N LEU A 117 -6.48 -7.70 -1.78
CA LEU A 117 -5.10 -8.12 -1.96
C LEU A 117 -4.83 -9.49 -1.31
N ARG A 118 -5.36 -9.71 -0.09
CA ARG A 118 -5.24 -11.00 0.61
C ARG A 118 -5.87 -12.14 -0.19
N ARG A 119 -7.08 -11.95 -0.73
CA ARG A 119 -7.78 -12.96 -1.56
C ARG A 119 -7.05 -13.29 -2.86
N ARG A 120 -6.29 -12.34 -3.39
CA ARG A 120 -5.46 -12.51 -4.59
C ARG A 120 -4.10 -13.14 -4.30
N GLY A 121 -3.80 -13.46 -3.04
CA GLY A 121 -2.55 -14.08 -2.64
C GLY A 121 -1.37 -13.11 -2.62
N THR A 122 -1.61 -11.79 -2.60
CA THR A 122 -0.55 -10.80 -2.46
C THR A 122 0.06 -10.90 -1.06
N PRO A 123 1.39 -11.12 -0.94
CA PRO A 123 2.07 -11.10 0.36
C PRO A 123 1.95 -9.71 0.97
N MET A 124 1.18 -9.58 2.05
CA MET A 124 0.89 -8.31 2.71
C MET A 124 1.40 -8.33 4.15
N VAL A 125 2.10 -7.26 4.51
CA VAL A 125 2.71 -7.06 5.83
C VAL A 125 2.33 -5.70 6.37
N PHE A 126 2.30 -5.55 7.70
CA PHE A 126 1.86 -4.32 8.34
C PHE A 126 2.93 -3.64 9.18
N GLY A 127 2.92 -2.31 9.15
CA GLY A 127 3.77 -1.43 9.93
C GLY A 127 3.01 -0.20 10.43
N SER A 128 3.70 0.63 11.22
CA SER A 128 3.12 1.88 11.76
C SER A 128 3.56 3.14 11.01
N ASP A 129 4.72 3.12 10.35
CA ASP A 129 5.38 4.33 9.84
C ASP A 129 5.58 5.41 10.94
N VAL A 130 5.90 4.97 12.16
CA VAL A 130 6.18 5.88 13.29
C VAL A 130 7.33 6.86 12.90
N PRO A 131 7.17 8.18 13.15
CA PRO A 131 6.15 8.82 13.99
C PRO A 131 4.91 9.36 13.26
N VAL A 132 4.68 8.99 11.99
CA VAL A 132 3.52 9.46 11.20
C VAL A 132 2.21 8.99 11.81
N ALA A 133 2.14 7.73 12.25
CA ALA A 133 1.04 7.19 13.02
C ALA A 133 1.52 6.55 14.33
N SER A 134 0.56 6.14 15.16
CA SER A 134 0.79 5.53 16.46
C SER A 134 1.68 4.29 16.36
N ILE A 135 2.63 4.17 17.31
CA ILE A 135 3.44 2.95 17.46
C ILE A 135 2.62 1.78 18.02
N ASP A 136 1.44 2.06 18.59
CA ASP A 136 0.59 1.04 19.20
C ASP A 136 -0.09 0.16 18.13
N PRO A 137 0.27 -1.13 18.02
CA PRO A 137 -0.30 -2.01 17.00
C PRO A 137 -1.81 -2.23 17.20
N ARG A 138 -2.36 -1.95 18.38
CA ARG A 138 -3.80 -2.05 18.65
C ARG A 138 -4.61 -1.09 17.79
N GLU A 139 -4.08 0.10 17.51
CA GLU A 139 -4.73 1.07 16.61
C GLU A 139 -4.75 0.55 15.18
N GLY A 140 -3.64 -0.02 14.71
CA GLY A 140 -3.57 -0.65 13.40
C GLY A 140 -4.51 -1.83 13.24
N LEU A 141 -4.57 -2.70 14.26
CA LEU A 141 -5.55 -3.80 14.30
C LEU A 141 -6.98 -3.27 14.25
N TYR A 142 -7.31 -2.29 15.10
CA TYR A 142 -8.63 -1.64 15.09
C TYR A 142 -8.96 -1.06 13.71
N ALA A 143 -8.02 -0.37 13.06
CA ALA A 143 -8.21 0.20 11.74
C ALA A 143 -8.48 -0.86 10.67
N ALA A 144 -7.75 -1.99 10.67
CA ALA A 144 -7.94 -3.08 9.73
C ALA A 144 -9.29 -3.81 9.89
N LEU A 145 -9.79 -3.91 11.14
CA LEU A 145 -11.01 -4.63 11.48
C LEU A 145 -12.26 -3.74 11.35
N GLU A 146 -12.22 -2.53 11.91
CA GLU A 146 -13.38 -1.66 12.01
C GLU A 146 -13.48 -0.65 10.88
N ARG A 147 -12.33 -0.22 10.33
CA ARG A 147 -12.22 0.77 9.25
C ARG A 147 -13.05 2.03 9.49
N ARG A 148 -12.95 2.62 10.67
CA ARG A 148 -13.66 3.86 11.05
C ARG A 148 -12.67 5.00 11.20
N SER A 149 -13.00 6.17 10.67
CA SER A 149 -12.15 7.34 10.86
C SER A 149 -12.30 7.90 12.27
N ASP A 150 -11.33 8.70 12.72
CA ASP A 150 -11.40 9.40 14.01
C ASP A 150 -12.55 10.43 14.04
N ALA A 151 -12.97 10.91 12.86
CA ALA A 151 -14.14 11.77 12.69
C ALA A 151 -15.48 10.99 12.65
N GLY A 152 -15.45 9.67 12.88
CA GLY A 152 -16.59 8.78 12.74
C GLY A 152 -16.67 8.10 11.37
N GLY A 153 -17.82 7.49 11.05
CA GLY A 153 -17.98 6.79 9.78
C GLY A 153 -19.34 6.09 9.66
N PRO A 154 -19.64 5.52 8.49
CA PRO A 154 -20.90 4.81 8.29
C PRO A 154 -21.01 3.61 9.25
N PRO A 155 -22.23 3.23 9.66
CA PRO A 155 -22.46 1.95 10.34
C PRO A 155 -21.87 0.81 9.50
N GLY A 156 -21.04 -0.03 10.13
CA GLY A 156 -20.35 -1.12 9.44
C GLY A 156 -18.94 -0.82 8.94
N GLY A 157 -18.46 0.43 9.04
CA GLY A 157 -17.10 0.82 8.63
C GLY A 157 -16.99 1.24 7.17
N TRP A 158 -15.91 1.95 6.84
CA TRP A 158 -15.63 2.42 5.47
C TRP A 158 -15.07 1.28 4.61
N ARG A 159 -15.70 1.04 3.45
CA ARG A 159 -15.39 -0.11 2.56
C ARG A 159 -15.42 -1.43 3.36
N PRO A 160 -16.59 -1.85 3.88
CA PRO A 160 -16.69 -3.04 4.74
C PRO A 160 -16.18 -4.32 4.07
N GLU A 161 -16.21 -4.38 2.73
CA GLU A 161 -15.65 -5.46 1.92
C GLU A 161 -14.12 -5.59 2.04
N GLU A 162 -13.42 -4.54 2.49
CA GLU A 162 -11.97 -4.50 2.69
C GLU A 162 -11.55 -4.69 4.16
N LYS A 163 -12.48 -5.11 5.03
CA LYS A 163 -12.18 -5.49 6.41
C LYS A 163 -11.44 -6.82 6.47
N LEU A 164 -10.47 -6.91 7.37
CA LEU A 164 -9.78 -8.16 7.67
C LEU A 164 -10.37 -8.87 8.89
N SER A 165 -10.20 -10.19 8.94
CA SER A 165 -10.35 -10.92 10.20
C SER A 165 -9.22 -10.55 11.16
N PHE A 166 -9.46 -10.72 12.46
CA PHE A 166 -8.42 -10.53 13.47
C PHE A 166 -7.16 -11.35 13.17
N GLU A 167 -7.33 -12.63 12.80
CA GLU A 167 -6.22 -13.52 12.46
C GLU A 167 -5.41 -13.00 11.26
N SER A 168 -6.09 -12.52 10.20
CA SER A 168 -5.41 -11.99 9.01
C SER A 168 -4.65 -10.70 9.34
N ALA A 169 -5.24 -9.84 10.17
CA ALA A 169 -4.59 -8.60 10.60
C ALA A 169 -3.40 -8.86 11.52
N LEU A 170 -3.54 -9.79 12.47
CA LEU A 170 -2.47 -10.21 13.38
C LEU A 170 -1.32 -10.86 12.62
N HIS A 171 -1.61 -11.69 11.62
CA HIS A 171 -0.59 -12.26 10.74
C HIS A 171 0.24 -11.17 10.06
N GLY A 172 -0.41 -10.13 9.52
CA GLY A 172 0.27 -9.00 8.88
C GLY A 172 1.28 -8.28 9.80
N TYR A 173 0.97 -8.17 11.10
CA TYR A 173 1.84 -7.55 12.11
C TYR A 173 2.89 -8.49 12.72
N THR A 174 2.81 -9.79 12.48
CA THR A 174 3.67 -10.80 13.13
C THR A 174 4.44 -11.61 12.10
N VAL A 175 3.96 -12.81 11.76
CA VAL A 175 4.62 -13.74 10.84
C VAL A 175 4.86 -13.07 9.48
N GLY A 176 3.86 -12.34 8.97
CA GLY A 176 4.01 -11.60 7.72
C GLY A 176 5.13 -10.55 7.79
N ALA A 177 5.14 -9.72 8.82
CA ALA A 177 6.14 -8.65 8.96
C ALA A 177 7.58 -9.17 9.13
N ALA A 178 7.76 -10.37 9.69
CA ALA A 178 9.05 -11.02 9.85
C ALA A 178 9.60 -11.68 8.56
N HIS A 179 8.75 -11.83 7.53
CA HIS A 179 9.06 -12.49 6.25
C HIS A 179 9.59 -11.54 5.17
#